data_AF-A0AA43IUI5-F1
#
_entry.id   AF-A0AA43IUI5-F1
#
_cell.length_a   1.000
_cell.length_b   1.000
_cell.length_c   1.000
_cell.angle_alpha   90.00
_cell.angle_beta   90.00
_cell.angle_gamma   90.00
#
_symmetry.space_group_name_H-M   'P 1'
#
loop_
_entity.id
_entity.type
_entity.pdbx_description
1 polymer ?
#
loop_
_entity_poly.entity_id
_entity_poly.type
_entity_poly.pdbx_seq_one_letter_code
_entity_poly.pdbx_strand_id
1 'polypeptide(L)'
;MNREEIRQKVFNALGIILVDKSAIQDDATLADLALDDDDIELFFLELKEALGFTLTETIRTAVIASPGQFALHRIIGLILLQETEKGSIEPKNEPGHQH
;
A
#
# COMPACT_ATOMS: atom_id res chain seq x y z
N MET A 1 10.13 5.97 -2.98
CA MET A 1 9.02 6.69 -3.66
C MET A 1 8.44 7.77 -2.76
N ASN A 2 7.72 8.75 -3.32
CA ASN A 2 6.97 9.73 -2.54
C ASN A 2 5.53 9.25 -2.26
N ARG A 3 4.89 9.79 -1.21
CA ARG A 3 3.50 9.46 -0.84
C ARG A 3 2.53 9.59 -2.02
N GLU A 4 2.73 10.60 -2.87
CA GLU A 4 1.89 10.84 -4.04
C GLU A 4 2.01 9.75 -5.10
N GLU A 5 3.23 9.26 -5.38
CA GLU A 5 3.43 8.16 -6.33
C GLU A 5 2.80 6.86 -5.83
N ILE A 6 2.94 6.58 -4.52
CA ILE A 6 2.30 5.43 -3.88
C ILE A 6 0.78 5.56 -3.99
N ARG A 7 0.23 6.75 -3.70
CA ARG A 7 -1.21 7.03 -3.85
C ARG A 7 -1.68 6.76 -5.28
N GLN A 8 -0.98 7.27 -6.28
CA GLN A 8 -1.32 7.05 -7.69
C GLN A 8 -1.33 5.57 -8.05
N LYS A 9 -0.33 4.79 -7.59
CA LYS A 9 -0.27 3.34 -7.83
C LYS A 9 -1.40 2.59 -7.13
N VAL A 10 -1.74 2.97 -5.90
CA VAL A 10 -2.87 2.41 -5.15
C VAL A 10 -4.20 2.69 -5.88
N PHE A 11 -4.42 3.91 -6.33
CA PHE A 11 -5.62 4.30 -7.06
C PHE A 11 -5.69 3.61 -8.43
N ASN A 12 -4.55 3.43 -9.10
CA ASN A 12 -4.49 2.72 -10.36
C ASN A 12 -4.86 1.23 -10.21
N ALA A 13 -4.33 0.55 -9.18
CA ALA A 13 -4.69 -0.83 -8.88
C ALA A 13 -6.19 -0.97 -8.60
N LEU A 14 -6.76 -0.06 -7.80
CA LEU A 14 -8.21 -0.03 -7.57
C LEU A 14 -9.00 0.27 -8.83
N GLY A 15 -8.50 1.12 -9.73
CA GLY A 15 -9.16 1.44 -10.98
C GLY A 15 -9.15 0.32 -12.03
N ILE A 16 -8.41 -0.76 -11.80
CA ILE A 16 -8.45 -2.01 -12.60
C ILE A 16 -9.59 -2.91 -12.11
N ILE A 17 -9.82 -2.91 -10.80
CA ILE A 17 -10.77 -3.81 -10.11
C ILE A 17 -12.16 -3.18 -10.08
N LEU A 18 -12.23 -1.92 -9.67
CA LEU A 18 -13.46 -1.16 -9.57
C LEU A 18 -13.83 -0.56 -10.93
N VAL A 19 -15.01 -0.97 -11.40
CA VAL A 19 -15.66 -0.35 -12.55
C VAL A 19 -16.03 1.10 -12.23
N ASP A 20 -16.54 1.35 -11.02
CA ASP A 20 -16.84 2.70 -10.55
C ASP A 20 -15.66 3.31 -9.78
N LYS A 21 -15.04 4.33 -10.37
CA LYS A 21 -13.89 5.01 -9.78
C LYS A 21 -14.30 6.16 -8.85
N SER A 22 -15.59 6.48 -8.76
CA SER A 22 -16.08 7.60 -7.94
C SER A 22 -16.01 7.27 -6.44
N ALA A 23 -16.05 5.98 -6.09
CA ALA A 23 -15.86 5.50 -4.73
C ALA A 23 -14.39 5.61 -4.24
N ILE A 24 -13.42 5.78 -5.15
CA ILE A 24 -11.99 5.77 -4.79
C ILE A 24 -11.59 7.12 -4.15
N GLN A 25 -11.54 7.15 -2.81
CA GLN A 25 -11.17 8.31 -2.00
C GLN A 25 -10.14 7.93 -0.93
N ASP A 26 -9.29 8.87 -0.47
CA ASP A 26 -8.21 8.58 0.51
C ASP A 26 -8.79 8.01 1.83
N ASP A 27 -10.00 8.44 2.23
CA ASP A 27 -10.72 7.97 3.41
C ASP A 27 -11.62 6.75 3.16
N ALA A 28 -11.79 6.32 1.90
CA ALA A 28 -12.59 5.15 1.58
C ALA A 28 -11.96 3.90 2.20
N THR A 29 -12.81 3.05 2.76
CA THR A 29 -12.40 1.75 3.30
C THR A 29 -12.55 0.67 2.24
N LEU A 30 -11.83 -0.44 2.37
CA LEU A 30 -12.02 -1.57 1.44
C LEU A 30 -13.47 -2.08 1.43
N ALA A 31 -14.19 -1.93 2.54
CA ALA A 31 -15.63 -2.20 2.61
C ALA A 31 -16.49 -1.16 1.86
N ASP A 32 -16.11 0.13 1.90
CA ASP A 32 -16.79 1.21 1.17
C ASP A 32 -16.63 1.03 -0.35
N LEU A 33 -15.48 0.50 -0.75
CA LEU A 33 -15.19 0.12 -2.14
C LEU A 33 -15.90 -1.17 -2.57
N ALA A 34 -16.63 -1.85 -1.68
CA ALA A 34 -17.34 -3.09 -1.95
C ALA A 34 -16.45 -4.17 -2.62
N LEU A 35 -15.19 -4.28 -2.17
CA LEU A 35 -14.26 -5.30 -2.66
C LEU A 35 -14.57 -6.65 -2.02
N ASP A 36 -14.77 -7.68 -2.84
CA ASP A 36 -14.86 -9.06 -2.38
C ASP A 36 -13.47 -9.66 -2.07
N ASP A 37 -13.41 -10.86 -1.51
CA ASP A 37 -12.14 -11.52 -1.14
C ASP A 37 -11.18 -11.65 -2.32
N ASP A 38 -11.67 -12.06 -3.49
CA ASP A 38 -10.90 -12.15 -4.74
C ASP A 38 -10.39 -10.78 -5.21
N ASP A 39 -11.22 -9.73 -5.08
CA ASP A 39 -10.84 -8.36 -5.45
C ASP A 39 -9.74 -7.83 -4.52
N ILE A 40 -9.83 -8.12 -3.23
CA ILE A 40 -8.82 -7.79 -2.24
C ILE A 40 -7.50 -8.50 -2.58
N GLU A 41 -7.54 -9.78 -2.96
CA GLU A 41 -6.34 -10.50 -3.40
C GLU A 41 -5.71 -9.89 -4.66
N LEU A 42 -6.53 -9.58 -5.66
CA LEU A 42 -6.07 -8.97 -6.90
C LEU A 42 -5.48 -7.58 -6.64
N PHE A 43 -6.12 -6.78 -5.79
CA PHE A 43 -5.63 -5.46 -5.39
C PHE A 43 -4.25 -5.54 -4.78
N PHE A 44 -4.04 -6.49 -3.87
CA PHE A 44 -2.74 -6.67 -3.24
C PHE A 44 -1.69 -7.26 -4.17
N LEU A 45 -2.08 -8.10 -5.12
CA LEU A 45 -1.20 -8.59 -6.16
C LEU A 45 -0.69 -7.44 -7.05
N GLU A 46 -1.59 -6.58 -7.52
CA GLU A 46 -1.25 -5.39 -8.30
C GLU A 46 -0.32 -4.44 -7.52
N LEU A 47 -0.58 -4.23 -6.22
CA LEU A 47 0.31 -3.45 -5.36
C LEU A 47 1.70 -4.07 -5.22
N LYS A 48 1.77 -5.40 -5.10
CA LYS A 48 3.04 -6.12 -5.04
C LYS A 48 3.84 -5.96 -6.33
N GLU A 49 3.20 -6.04 -7.49
CA GLU A 49 3.89 -5.86 -8.77
C GLU A 49 4.27 -4.39 -9.01
N ALA A 50 3.40 -3.45 -8.64
CA ALA A 50 3.63 -2.02 -8.87
C ALA A 50 4.66 -1.38 -7.92
N LEU A 51 4.76 -1.89 -6.67
CA LEU A 51 5.52 -1.26 -5.58
C LEU A 51 6.50 -2.23 -4.89
N GLY A 52 6.47 -3.53 -5.21
CA GLY A 52 7.22 -4.54 -4.44
C GLY A 52 6.73 -4.66 -2.99
N PHE A 53 5.48 -4.27 -2.73
CA PHE A 53 4.85 -4.35 -1.41
C PHE A 53 4.36 -5.77 -1.15
N THR A 54 4.83 -6.39 -0.08
CA THR A 54 4.40 -7.74 0.31
C THR A 54 3.56 -7.66 1.57
N LEU A 55 2.27 -8.04 1.48
CA LEU A 55 1.49 -8.27 2.69
C LEU A 55 1.95 -9.53 3.40
N THR A 56 2.10 -9.42 4.71
CA THR A 56 2.18 -10.59 5.56
C THR A 56 0.80 -11.24 5.65
N GLU A 57 0.79 -12.56 5.83
CA GLU A 57 -0.43 -13.35 5.96
C GLU A 57 -1.33 -12.83 7.10
N THR A 58 -0.72 -12.29 8.16
CA THR A 58 -1.41 -11.63 9.27
C THR A 58 -2.22 -10.41 8.82
N ILE A 59 -1.64 -9.52 8.02
CA ILE A 59 -2.34 -8.33 7.52
C ILE A 59 -3.42 -8.76 6.54
N ARG A 60 -3.13 -9.73 5.66
CA ARG A 60 -4.12 -10.27 4.71
C ARG A 60 -5.35 -10.81 5.45
N THR A 61 -5.14 -11.63 6.46
CA THR A 61 -6.23 -12.20 7.27
C THR A 61 -7.03 -11.13 7.99
N ALA A 62 -6.35 -10.11 8.53
CA ALA A 62 -7.01 -8.99 9.21
C ALA A 62 -7.84 -8.13 8.24
N VAL A 63 -7.34 -7.90 7.02
CA VAL A 63 -8.05 -7.17 5.98
C VAL A 63 -9.32 -7.92 5.56
N ILE A 64 -9.22 -9.22 5.30
CA ILE A 64 -10.36 -10.07 4.94
C ILE A 64 -11.38 -10.11 6.09
N ALA A 65 -10.92 -10.27 7.33
CA ALA A 65 -11.80 -10.34 8.50
C ALA A 65 -12.48 -8.99 8.83
N SER A 66 -11.89 -7.86 8.45
CA SER A 66 -12.40 -6.53 8.82
C SER A 66 -12.01 -5.46 7.79
N PRO A 67 -12.53 -5.52 6.55
CA PRO A 67 -12.14 -4.61 5.47
C PRO A 67 -12.51 -3.15 5.77
N GLY A 68 -13.54 -2.91 6.59
CA GLY A 68 -13.93 -1.57 7.04
C GLY A 68 -12.91 -0.88 7.96
N GLN A 69 -11.91 -1.59 8.50
CA GLN A 69 -10.83 -1.00 9.29
C GLN A 69 -9.61 -0.59 8.46
N PHE A 70 -9.64 -0.88 7.16
CA PHE A 70 -8.53 -0.60 6.25
C PHE A 70 -8.94 0.46 5.24
N ALA A 71 -8.69 1.72 5.60
CA ALA A 71 -8.82 2.84 4.69
C ALA A 71 -7.63 2.95 3.73
N LEU A 72 -7.83 3.54 2.55
CA LEU A 72 -6.78 3.70 1.54
C LEU A 72 -5.58 4.50 2.07
N HIS A 73 -5.80 5.56 2.84
CA HIS A 73 -4.72 6.32 3.47
C HIS A 73 -3.86 5.46 4.40
N ARG A 74 -4.47 4.45 5.05
CA ARG A 74 -3.77 3.51 5.93
C ARG A 74 -2.91 2.55 5.13
N ILE A 75 -3.42 2.02 4.02
CA ILE A 75 -2.67 1.18 3.07
C ILE A 75 -1.45 1.96 2.54
N ILE A 76 -1.66 3.21 2.10
CA ILE A 76 -0.59 4.10 1.64
C ILE A 76 0.46 4.31 2.75
N GLY A 77 0.01 4.53 4.00
CA GLY A 77 0.90 4.67 5.15
C GLY A 77 1.75 3.42 5.43
N LEU A 78 1.17 2.22 5.31
CA LEU A 78 1.88 0.96 5.48
C LEU A 78 2.95 0.75 4.40
N ILE A 79 2.63 1.07 3.15
CA ILE A 79 3.59 0.98 2.04
C ILE A 79 4.72 1.99 2.24
N LEU A 80 4.39 3.23 2.63
CA LEU A 80 5.38 4.26 2.90
C LEU A 80 6.33 3.86 4.03
N LEU A 81 5.80 3.24 5.09
CA LEU A 81 6.60 2.70 6.19
C LEU A 81 7.56 1.62 5.71
N GLN A 82 7.07 0.66 4.91
CA GLN A 82 7.91 -0.39 4.35
C GLN A 82 8.99 0.16 3.40
N GLU A 83 8.67 1.17 2.60
CA GLU A 83 9.64 1.88 1.74
C GLU A 83 10.72 2.60 2.57
N THR A 84 10.35 3.22 3.70
CA THR A 84 11.32 3.89 4.59
C THR A 84 12.21 2.90 5.33
N GLU A 85 11.68 1.74 5.70
CA GLU A 85 12.49 0.65 6.27
C GLU A 85 13.43 0.03 5.23
N LYS A 86 12.99 -0.15 3.99
CA LYS A 86 13.83 -0.59 2.86
C LYS A 86 14.93 0.42 2.50
N GLY A 87 14.64 1.72 2.65
CA GLY A 87 15.57 2.82 2.37
C GLY A 87 16.55 3.17 3.51
N SER A 88 16.38 2.61 4.71
CA SER A 88 17.24 2.93 5.87
C SER A 88 18.55 2.14 5.91
N ILE A 89 18.92 1.43 4.84
CA ILE A 89 20.30 0.96 4.66
C ILE A 89 21.12 2.07 3.98
N GLU A 90 21.19 3.23 4.63
CA GLU A 90 22.31 4.14 4.38
C GLU A 90 23.37 3.79 5.42
N PRO A 91 24.44 3.03 5.08
CA PRO A 91 25.66 3.17 5.84
C PRO A 91 26.07 4.63 5.64
N LYS A 92 25.88 5.45 6.66
CA LYS A 92 26.61 6.71 6.81
C LYS A 92 28.10 6.34 6.72
N ASN A 93 28.63 6.34 5.51
CA ASN A 93 30.07 6.41 5.30
C ASN A 93 30.42 7.85 5.65
N GLU A 94 30.67 8.07 6.95
CA GLU A 94 31.28 9.29 7.44
C GLU A 94 32.62 9.47 6.70
N PRO A 95 32.82 10.56 5.93
CA PRO A 95 34.14 10.93 5.46
C PRO A 95 34.73 11.91 6.49
N GLY A 96 35.43 11.39 7.50
CA GLY A 96 36.22 12.18 8.45
C GLY A 96 37.58 11.54 8.66
N HIS A 97 38.57 11.85 7.82
CA HIS A 97 39.65 12.82 8.09
C HIS A 97 40.52 12.54 9.33
N GLN A 98 41.77 12.12 9.04
CA GLN A 98 43.06 12.41 9.70
C GLN A 98 43.19 12.04 11.20
N HIS A 99 44.27 11.39 11.64
CA HIS A 99 45.63 11.95 11.79
C HIS A 99 46.70 10.84 11.71
#